data_AF-A0A2E4DZV8-F1
#
_entry.id   AF-A0A2E4DZV8-F1
#
_cell.length_a   1.000
_cell.length_b   1.000
_cell.length_c   1.000
_cell.angle_alpha   90.00
_cell.angle_beta   90.00
_cell.angle_gamma   90.00
#
_symmetry.space_group_name_H-M   'P 1'
#
loop_
_entity.id
_entity.type
_entity.pdbx_description
1 polymer ?
#
loop_
_entity_poly.entity_id
_entity_poly.type
_entity_poly.pdbx_seq_one_letter_code
_entity_poly.pdbx_strand_id
1 'polypeptide(L)' 'MKNNPKMFTKHGFEGIWRPEARKLDVYEVDQSGAQHWLRSKEFTNGRVAEKYFMDRVKNRPVLQFADTGDDDHLSDG' A
#
# COMPACT_ATOMS: atom_id res chain seq x y z
N MET A 1 -0.47 -27.70 13.68
CA MET A 1 -1.35 -26.85 12.86
C MET A 1 -0.45 -25.97 12.00
N LYS A 2 -0.48 -26.10 10.67
CA LYS A 2 0.30 -25.22 9.79
C LYS A 2 -0.33 -23.84 9.84
N ASN A 3 0.35 -22.90 10.48
CA ASN A 3 -0.12 -21.54 10.62
C ASN A 3 0.20 -20.82 9.31
N ASN A 4 -0.66 -21.00 8.30
CA ASN A 4 -0.44 -20.43 6.99
C ASN A 4 -0.41 -18.90 7.06
N PRO A 5 0.50 -18.24 6.31
CA PRO A 5 0.50 -16.80 6.18
C PRO A 5 -0.82 -16.34 5.58
N LYS A 6 -1.38 -15.25 6.12
CA LYS A 6 -2.57 -14.60 5.56
C LYS A 6 -2.14 -13.44 4.69
N MET A 7 -2.68 -13.36 3.49
CA MET A 7 -2.43 -12.26 2.57
C MET A 7 -3.64 -11.33 2.54
N PHE A 8 -3.37 -10.03 2.54
CA PHE A 8 -4.34 -8.95 2.45
C PHE A 8 -3.99 -8.08 1.26
N THR A 9 -4.96 -7.65 0.47
CA THR A 9 -4.70 -6.74 -0.65
C THR A 9 -5.62 -5.53 -0.55
N LYS A 10 -5.09 -4.34 -0.83
CA LYS A 10 -5.86 -3.09 -0.81
C LYS A 10 -5.22 -2.02 -1.70
N HIS A 11 -5.93 -1.53 -2.71
CA HIS A 11 -5.55 -0.38 -3.55
C HIS A 11 -4.09 -0.38 -4.03
N GLY A 12 -3.59 -1.50 -4.54
CA GLY A 12 -2.18 -1.61 -4.98
C GLY A 12 -1.18 -1.78 -3.85
N PHE A 13 -1.62 -2.25 -2.68
CA PHE A 13 -0.75 -2.71 -1.61
C PHE A 13 -1.10 -4.15 -1.23
N GLU A 14 -0.10 -4.89 -0.80
CA GLU A 14 -0.21 -6.26 -0.32
C GLU A 14 0.36 -6.38 1.10
N GLY A 15 -0.40 -6.99 2.00
CA GLY A 15 -0.03 -7.22 3.39
C GLY A 15 0.09 -8.71 3.65
N ILE A 16 1.27 -9.19 4.05
CA ILE A 16 1.51 -10.60 4.38
C ILE A 16 1.64 -10.74 5.89
N TRP A 17 0.62 -11.31 6.51
CA TRP A 17 0.64 -11.69 7.93
C TRP A 17 1.29 -13.05 8.10
N ARG A 18 2.41 -13.05 8.84
CA ARG A 18 3.18 -14.21 9.28
C ARG A 18 2.76 -14.53 10.73
N PRO A 19 1.81 -15.45 10.96
CA PRO A 19 1.35 -15.80 12.30
C PRO A 19 2.45 -16.39 13.18
N GLU A 20 3.44 -17.08 12.58
CA GLU A 20 4.59 -17.65 13.28
C GLU A 20 5.49 -16.58 13.89
N ALA A 21 5.73 -15.50 13.14
CA ALA A 21 6.53 -14.36 13.58
C ALA A 21 5.69 -13.24 14.21
N ARG A 22 4.36 -13.40 14.28
CA ARG A 22 3.41 -12.36 14.70
C ARG A 22 3.65 -11.03 13.98
N LYS A 23 3.99 -11.09 12.70
CA LYS A 23 4.50 -9.98 11.92
C LYS A 23 3.67 -9.78 10.66
N LEU A 24 3.34 -8.53 10.36
CA LEU A 24 2.72 -8.11 9.10
C LEU A 24 3.77 -7.38 8.27
N ASP A 25 4.09 -7.91 7.10
CA ASP A 25 4.89 -7.25 6.09
C ASP A 25 3.96 -6.54 5.10
N VAL A 26 4.24 -5.29 4.77
CA VAL A 26 3.44 -4.47 3.85
C VAL A 26 4.30 -4.15 2.63
N TYR A 27 3.74 -4.43 1.47
CA TYR A 27 4.31 -4.21 0.15
C TYR A 27 3.41 -3.26 -0.63
N GLU A 28 4.02 -2.41 -1.43
CA GLU A 28 3.35 -1.70 -2.50
C GLU A 28 3.50 -2.49 -3.80
N VAL A 29 2.41 -2.66 -4.53
CA VAL A 29 2.39 -3.31 -5.83
C VAL A 29 2.29 -2.23 -6.89
N ASP A 30 3.35 -2.08 -7.68
CA ASP A 30 3.40 -1.13 -8.78
C ASP A 30 2.46 -1.53 -9.94
N GLN A 31 2.23 -0.63 -10.90
CA GLN A 31 1.44 -0.89 -12.12
C GLN A 31 1.97 -2.07 -12.92
N SER A 32 3.29 -2.33 -12.84
CA SER A 32 3.95 -3.50 -13.42
C SER A 32 3.69 -4.82 -12.70
N GLY A 33 3.03 -4.80 -11.52
CA GLY A 33 2.85 -5.96 -10.66
C GLY A 33 4.06 -6.26 -9.76
N ALA A 34 5.08 -5.41 -9.76
CA ALA A 34 6.25 -5.56 -8.90
C ALA A 34 5.91 -5.23 -7.43
N GLN A 35 6.32 -6.10 -6.51
CA GLN A 35 6.15 -5.89 -5.07
C GLN A 35 7.35 -5.17 -4.47
N HIS A 36 7.11 -4.00 -3.90
CA HIS A 36 8.07 -3.16 -3.21
C HIS A 36 7.82 -3.21 -1.71
N TRP A 37 8.75 -3.77 -0.96
CA TRP A 37 8.63 -3.79 0.50
C TRP A 37 8.62 -2.36 1.06
N LEU A 38 7.62 -2.04 1.86
CA LEU A 38 7.49 -0.73 2.51
C LEU A 38 7.89 -0.76 3.97
N ARG A 39 7.29 -1.68 4.71
CA ARG A 39 7.49 -1.77 6.16
C ARG A 39 7.03 -3.11 6.70
N SER A 40 7.50 -3.43 7.89
CA SER A 40 6.98 -4.55 8.66
C SER A 40 6.62 -4.12 10.07
N LYS A 41 5.58 -4.73 10.64
CA LYS A 41 5.16 -4.43 12.02
C LYS A 41 4.64 -5.68 12.73
N GLU A 42 4.99 -5.81 14.00
CA GLU A 42 4.53 -6.90 14.85
C GLU A 42 3.17 -6.58 15.47
N PHE A 43 2.33 -7.61 15.60
CA PHE A 43 0.99 -7.51 16.17
C PHE A 43 0.68 -8.68 17.09
N THR A 44 -0.21 -8.47 18.04
CA THR A 44 -0.63 -9.53 18.97
C THR A 44 -1.41 -10.65 18.29
N ASN A 45 -2.15 -10.35 17.22
CA ASN A 45 -2.89 -11.32 16.43
C ASN A 45 -3.17 -10.83 15.00
N GLY A 46 -3.57 -11.75 14.13
CA GLY A 46 -3.84 -11.45 12.72
C GLY A 46 -5.05 -10.53 12.48
N ARG A 47 -6.00 -10.45 13.42
CA ARG A 47 -7.17 -9.57 13.28
C ARG A 47 -6.79 -8.10 13.49
N VAL A 48 -5.88 -7.82 14.43
CA VAL A 48 -5.32 -6.48 14.64
C VAL A 48 -4.41 -6.11 13.47
N ALA A 49 -3.62 -7.05 12.96
CA ALA A 49 -2.79 -6.82 11.77
C ALA A 49 -3.63 -6.45 10.54
N GLU A 50 -4.70 -7.20 10.27
CA GLU A 50 -5.64 -6.91 9.18
C GLU A 50 -6.27 -5.53 9.35
N LYS A 51 -6.81 -5.23 10.54
CA LYS A 51 -7.41 -3.91 10.83
C LYS A 51 -6.39 -2.79 10.63
N TYR A 52 -5.17 -2.97 11.10
CA TYR A 52 -4.09 -2.00 10.89
C TYR A 52 -3.76 -1.81 9.42
N PHE A 53 -3.65 -2.89 8.64
CA PHE A 53 -3.42 -2.82 7.21
C PHE A 53 -4.55 -2.03 6.52
N MET A 54 -5.80 -2.37 6.80
CA MET A 54 -6.95 -1.71 6.20
C MET A 54 -7.08 -0.24 6.63
N ASP A 55 -6.72 0.13 7.85
CA ASP A 55 -6.81 1.50 8.34
C ASP A 55 -5.65 2.39 7.86
N ARG A 56 -4.42 1.85 7.86
CA ARG A 56 -3.20 2.62 7.59
C ARG A 56 -2.78 2.63 6.14
N VAL A 57 -3.18 1.62 5.36
CA VAL A 57 -3.09 1.68 3.91
C VAL A 57 -4.25 2.55 3.44
N LYS A 58 -4.07 3.87 3.56
CA LYS A 58 -4.94 4.83 2.92
C LYS A 58 -4.61 4.81 1.43
N ASN A 59 -5.68 4.80 0.64
CA ASN A 59 -5.72 4.89 -0.82
C ASN A 59 -4.48 5.62 -1.33
N ARG A 60 -3.75 5.05 -2.32
CA ARG A 60 -2.73 5.85 -3.04
C ARG A 60 -3.37 7.20 -3.32
N PRO A 61 -2.80 8.34 -2.89
CA PRO A 61 -3.28 9.60 -3.40
C PRO A 61 -3.20 9.43 -4.90
N VAL A 62 -4.35 9.43 -5.57
CA VAL A 62 -4.41 9.55 -7.03
C VAL A 62 -3.47 10.71 -7.28
N LEU A 63 -2.36 10.47 -7.98
CA LEU A 63 -1.54 11.56 -8.48
C LEU A 63 -2.53 12.41 -9.27
N GLN A 64 -2.99 13.49 -8.65
CA GLN A 64 -3.43 14.66 -9.37
C GLN A 64 -2.12 15.12 -9.97
N PHE A 65 -1.79 14.54 -11.13
CA PHE A 65 -0.80 15.11 -12.01
C PHE A 65 -1.20 16.58 -12.08
N ALA A 66 -0.36 17.44 -11.51
CA ALA A 66 -0.34 18.83 -11.87
C ALA A 66 0.14 18.85 -13.33
N ASP A 67 -0.75 18.42 -14.22
CA ASP A 67 -0.74 18.79 -15.62
C ASP A 67 -1.24 20.24 -15.62
N THR A 68 -0.38 21.12 -15.11
CA THR A 68 -0.40 22.53 -15.49
C THR A 68 0.79 22.71 -16.42
N GLY A 69 0.82 21.86 -17.45
CA GLY A 69 1.46 22.18 -18.71
C GLY A 69 0.39 22.81 -19.59
N ASP A 70 0.78 23.85 -20.31
CA ASP A 70 -0.01 24.56 -21.32
C ASP A 70 -1.06 25.56 -20.79
N ASP A 71 -0.63 26.82 -20.66
CA ASP A 71 -1.10 27.83 -21.61
C ASP A 71 -0.10 29.01 -21.61
N ASP A 72 0.87 28.93 -22.52
CA ASP A 72 1.68 30.07 -22.93
C ASP A 72 0.75 31.06 -23.66
N HIS A 73 0.01 31.88 -22.92
CA HIS A 73 -0.79 32.93 -23.53
C HIS A 73 0.10 34.17 -23.77
N LEU A 74 0.96 34.09 -24.78
CA LEU A 74 1.40 35.27 -25.52
C LEU A 74 0.16 35.89 -26.17
N SER A 75 -0.31 37.01 -25.62
CA SER A 75 -1.19 37.94 -26.34
C SER A 75 -0.79 39.36 -25.98
N ASP A 76 0.09 39.87 -26.82
CA ASP A 76 0.12 41.22 -27.41
C ASP A 76 -0.68 42.32 -26.68
N GLY A 77 0.05 43.35 -26.25
CA GLY A 77 -0.46 44.64 -25.81
C GLY A 77 0.62 45.71 -25.98
#